data_AF-A0A7M2QXE2-F1
#
_entry.id   AF-A0A7M2QXE2-F1
#
_cell.length_a   1.000
_cell.length_b   1.000
_cell.length_c   1.000
_cell.angle_alpha   90.00
_cell.angle_beta   90.00
_cell.angle_gamma   90.00
#
_symmetry.space_group_name_H-M   'P 1'
#
loop_
_entity.id
_entity.type
_entity.pdbx_description
1 polymer ?
#
loop_
_entity_poly.entity_id
_entity_poly.type
_entity_poly.pdbx_seq_one_letter_code
_entity_poly.pdbx_strand_id
1 'polypeptide(L)'
;MFKTISWRMYIKATSKEKAQKVIKQVKQEIGDIEVVSLQPYWKDETLFELNCETPLMIEEPEISVFEVLRLSNQMANDINVIGPVIYENNRVQFEGVCSSPNVVGIHWFHFRIANFN
;
A
#
# COMPACT_ATOMS: atom_id res chain seq x y z
N MET A 1 7.74 -10.22 -14.03
CA MET A 1 6.42 -9.57 -13.99
C MET A 1 6.10 -9.14 -12.58
N PHE A 2 5.56 -7.94 -12.40
CA PHE A 2 4.99 -7.49 -11.14
C PHE A 2 3.51 -7.86 -11.11
N LYS A 3 3.13 -8.77 -10.21
CA LYS A 3 1.75 -9.29 -10.14
C LYS A 3 0.84 -8.33 -9.39
N THR A 4 1.27 -7.89 -8.21
CA THR A 4 0.49 -7.06 -7.30
C THR A 4 1.32 -5.93 -6.71
N ILE A 5 0.63 -4.89 -6.23
CA ILE A 5 1.14 -3.94 -5.26
C ILE A 5 0.71 -4.46 -3.89
N SER A 6 1.67 -4.75 -3.02
CA SER A 6 1.40 -5.06 -1.63
C SER A 6 1.32 -3.76 -0.83
N TRP A 7 0.26 -3.60 -0.04
CA TRP A 7 0.05 -2.45 0.83
C TRP A 7 -0.03 -2.91 2.28
N ARG A 8 0.60 -2.14 3.15
CA ARG A 8 0.42 -2.22 4.60
C ARG A 8 -0.04 -0.88 5.10
N MET A 9 -1.14 -0.83 5.85
CA MET A 9 -1.71 0.42 6.35
C MET A 9 -2.04 0.30 7.83
N TYR A 10 -1.85 1.39 8.58
CA TYR A 10 -2.38 1.53 9.92
C TYR A 10 -3.61 2.43 9.89
N ILE A 11 -4.74 1.90 10.34
CA ILE A 11 -6.03 2.56 10.34
C ILE A 11 -6.37 3.02 11.76
N LYS A 12 -6.65 4.30 11.95
CA LYS A 12 -7.20 4.83 13.22
C LYS A 12 -8.64 4.39 13.40
N ALA A 13 -8.86 3.37 14.22
CA ALA A 13 -10.19 2.84 14.48
C ALA A 13 -10.24 2.10 15.82
N THR A 14 -11.34 2.29 16.56
CA THR A 14 -11.60 1.61 17.83
C THR A 14 -12.44 0.34 17.67
N SER A 15 -12.83 -0.01 16.44
CA SER A 15 -13.60 -1.22 16.15
C SER A 15 -13.38 -1.67 14.70
N LYS A 16 -13.63 -2.95 14.42
CA LYS A 16 -13.47 -3.53 13.09
C LYS A 16 -14.42 -2.89 12.07
N GLU A 17 -15.63 -2.52 12.47
CA GLU A 17 -16.62 -1.86 11.62
C GLU A 17 -16.16 -0.47 11.19
N LYS A 18 -15.51 0.28 12.10
CA LYS A 18 -14.90 1.58 11.74
C LYS A 18 -13.73 1.37 10.78
N ALA A 19 -12.88 0.37 11.02
CA ALA A 19 -11.77 0.07 10.12
C ALA A 19 -12.28 -0.29 8.71
N GLN A 20 -13.35 -1.07 8.59
CA GLN A 20 -13.98 -1.40 7.31
C GLN A 20 -14.51 -0.17 6.55
N LYS A 21 -14.99 0.86 7.25
CA LYS A 21 -15.39 2.12 6.60
C LYS A 21 -14.20 2.84 5.97
N VAL A 22 -13.05 2.84 6.65
CA VAL A 22 -11.81 3.40 6.11
C VAL A 22 -11.31 2.58 4.92
N ILE A 23 -11.37 1.24 4.99
CA ILE A 23 -11.04 0.37 3.85
C ILE A 23 -11.89 0.71 2.62
N LYS A 24 -13.18 0.99 2.80
CA LYS A 24 -14.05 1.41 1.71
C LYS A 24 -13.60 2.74 1.08
N GLN A 25 -13.09 3.68 1.88
CA GLN A 25 -12.53 4.94 1.37
C GLN A 25 -11.23 4.69 0.59
N VAL A 26 -10.32 3.86 1.12
CA VAL A 26 -9.10 3.46 0.39
C VAL A 26 -9.46 2.88 -0.98
N LYS A 27 -10.47 2.01 -1.06
CA LYS A 27 -10.95 1.46 -2.34
C LYS A 27 -11.45 2.51 -3.33
N GLN A 28 -11.97 3.64 -2.84
CA GLN A 28 -12.41 4.73 -3.71
C GLN A 28 -11.23 5.51 -4.29
N GLU A 29 -10.11 5.59 -3.56
CA GLU A 29 -8.92 6.32 -4.00
C GLU A 29 -8.07 5.50 -4.98
N ILE A 30 -7.72 4.26 -4.62
CA ILE A 30 -6.75 3.44 -5.38
C ILE A 30 -7.38 2.28 -6.16
N GLY A 31 -8.71 2.20 -6.17
CA GLY A 31 -9.46 1.13 -6.82
C GLY A 31 -9.61 -0.14 -5.97
N ASP A 32 -9.99 -1.23 -6.61
CA ASP A 32 -10.24 -2.48 -5.91
C ASP A 32 -8.97 -3.03 -5.23
N ILE A 33 -9.13 -3.42 -3.97
CA ILE A 33 -8.10 -4.09 -3.18
C ILE A 33 -8.64 -5.42 -2.63
N GLU A 34 -7.76 -6.41 -2.61
CA GLU A 34 -7.96 -7.67 -1.90
C GLU A 34 -7.42 -7.54 -0.48
N VAL A 35 -8.26 -7.75 0.52
CA VAL A 35 -7.85 -7.69 1.93
C VAL A 35 -7.23 -9.03 2.31
N VAL A 36 -5.91 -9.05 2.55
CA VAL A 36 -5.17 -10.23 3.01
C VAL A 36 -5.36 -10.43 4.52
N SER A 37 -5.28 -9.36 5.30
CA SER A 37 -5.55 -9.40 6.74
C SER A 37 -5.99 -8.05 7.29
N LEU A 38 -6.82 -8.10 8.35
CA LEU A 38 -7.23 -6.94 9.13
C LEU A 38 -7.29 -7.34 10.61
N GLN A 39 -6.40 -6.77 11.42
CA GLN A 39 -6.26 -7.11 12.83
C GLN A 39 -5.96 -5.86 13.67
N PRO A 40 -6.28 -5.86 14.99
CA PRO A 40 -5.79 -4.82 15.89
C PRO A 40 -4.26 -4.75 15.85
N TYR A 41 -3.70 -3.54 15.86
CA TYR A 41 -2.25 -3.37 15.86
C TYR A 41 -1.69 -3.63 17.26
N TRP A 42 -0.70 -4.52 17.36
CA TRP A 42 -0.21 -5.03 18.63
C TRP A 42 0.39 -3.96 19.57
N LYS A 43 0.87 -2.84 19.01
CA LYS A 43 1.56 -1.79 19.78
C LYS A 43 0.65 -0.62 20.17
N ASP A 44 -0.46 -0.44 19.47
CA ASP A 44 -1.40 0.67 19.69
C ASP A 44 -2.83 0.19 19.41
N GLU A 45 -3.61 0.05 20.48
CA GLU A 45 -4.99 -0.44 20.45
C GLU A 45 -5.95 0.49 19.71
N THR A 46 -5.54 1.74 19.44
CA THR A 46 -6.32 2.69 18.64
C THR A 46 -6.14 2.49 17.13
N LEU A 47 -5.26 1.57 16.73
CA LEU A 47 -4.93 1.25 15.36
C LEU A 47 -5.33 -0.18 14.97
N PHE A 48 -5.75 -0.32 13.71
CA PHE A 48 -5.83 -1.60 13.02
C PHE A 48 -4.71 -1.67 11.98
N GLU A 49 -4.10 -2.84 11.86
CA GLU A 49 -3.20 -3.17 10.77
C GLU A 49 -3.98 -3.86 9.64
N LEU A 50 -3.90 -3.25 8.46
CA LEU A 50 -4.42 -3.79 7.22
C LEU A 50 -3.23 -4.22 6.34
N ASN A 51 -3.27 -5.46 5.87
CA ASN A 51 -2.47 -5.88 4.72
C ASN A 51 -3.43 -6.16 3.55
N CYS A 52 -3.18 -5.57 2.40
CA CYS A 52 -4.01 -5.74 1.21
C CYS A 52 -3.19 -5.65 -0.06
N GLU A 53 -3.77 -6.10 -1.17
CA GLU A 53 -3.11 -6.14 -2.47
C GLU A 53 -3.97 -5.49 -3.56
N THR A 54 -3.30 -4.84 -4.51
CA THR A 54 -3.92 -4.33 -5.75
C THR A 54 -3.28 -5.05 -6.94
N PRO A 55 -4.05 -5.59 -7.90
CA PRO A 55 -3.50 -6.14 -9.13
C PRO A 55 -2.68 -5.08 -9.89
N LEU A 56 -1.50 -5.46 -10.37
CA LEU A 56 -0.64 -4.60 -11.19
C LEU A 56 -0.49 -5.19 -12.59
N MET A 57 -0.02 -6.44 -12.68
CA MET A 57 0.10 -7.21 -13.92
C MET A 57 0.91 -6.52 -15.04
N ILE A 58 2.04 -5.91 -14.69
CA ILE A 58 2.94 -5.21 -15.62
C ILE A 58 4.31 -5.89 -15.64
N GLU A 59 4.94 -6.00 -16.80
CA GLU A 59 6.28 -6.60 -16.92
C GLU A 59 7.39 -5.56 -16.81
N GLU A 60 7.18 -4.40 -17.41
CA GLU A 60 8.13 -3.30 -17.50
C GLU A 60 8.30 -2.61 -16.12
N PRO A 61 9.52 -2.60 -15.55
CA PRO A 61 9.77 -1.98 -14.25
C PRO A 61 9.41 -0.50 -14.17
N GLU A 62 9.73 0.28 -15.21
CA GLU A 62 9.51 1.73 -15.24
C GLU A 62 8.02 2.05 -15.20
N ILE A 63 7.21 1.31 -15.98
CA ILE A 63 5.75 1.45 -16.01
C ILE A 63 5.16 0.99 -14.66
N SER A 64 5.67 -0.11 -14.11
CA SER A 64 5.23 -0.62 -12.80
C SER A 64 5.48 0.38 -11.67
N VAL A 65 6.66 1.00 -11.65
CA VAL A 65 7.05 2.04 -10.69
C VAL A 65 6.19 3.28 -10.87
N PHE A 66 5.98 3.73 -12.11
CA PHE A 66 5.13 4.88 -12.39
C PHE A 66 3.70 4.66 -11.90
N GLU A 67 3.13 3.47 -12.16
CA GLU A 67 1.75 3.18 -11.80
C GLU A 67 1.54 3.13 -10.28
N VAL A 68 2.46 2.51 -9.52
CA VAL A 68 2.36 2.53 -8.05
C VAL A 68 2.56 3.95 -7.49
N LEU A 69 3.43 4.76 -8.09
CA LEU A 69 3.59 6.16 -7.71
C LEU A 69 2.30 6.94 -7.98
N ARG A 70 1.69 6.75 -9.16
CA ARG A 70 0.42 7.39 -9.53
C ARG A 70 -0.69 7.06 -8.54
N LEU A 71 -0.86 5.79 -8.16
CA LEU A 71 -1.86 5.35 -7.18
C LEU A 71 -1.56 5.88 -5.79
N SER A 72 -0.31 5.77 -5.34
CA SER A 72 0.09 6.23 -4.01
C SER A 72 -0.08 7.74 -3.84
N ASN A 73 0.12 8.52 -4.91
CA ASN A 73 -0.09 9.96 -4.92
C ASN A 73 -1.59 10.37 -4.78
N GLN A 74 -2.53 9.46 -5.02
CA GLN A 74 -3.95 9.69 -4.71
C GLN A 74 -4.19 9.68 -3.19
N MET A 75 -3.36 8.95 -2.44
CA MET A 75 -3.51 8.82 -0.99
C MET A 75 -2.62 9.77 -0.17
N ALA A 76 -1.53 10.29 -0.74
CA ALA A 76 -0.60 11.18 -0.05
C ALA A 76 0.22 12.05 -1.00
N ASN A 77 0.65 13.22 -0.52
CA ASN A 77 1.53 14.11 -1.28
C ASN A 77 3.01 14.01 -0.87
N ASP A 78 3.32 13.42 0.29
CA ASP A 78 4.68 13.32 0.83
C ASP A 78 5.02 11.86 1.12
N ILE A 79 5.52 11.20 0.07
CA ILE A 79 5.88 9.78 0.08
C ILE A 79 7.40 9.70 0.03
N ASN A 80 7.99 9.06 1.04
CA ASN A 80 9.40 8.73 1.02
C ASN A 80 9.59 7.43 0.21
N VAL A 81 10.18 7.56 -0.97
CA VAL A 81 10.43 6.44 -1.89
C VAL A 81 11.75 5.74 -1.56
N ILE A 82 11.77 4.42 -1.71
CA ILE A 82 12.92 3.56 -1.44
C ILE A 82 13.15 2.66 -2.66
N GLY A 83 14.28 2.85 -3.33
CA GLY A 83 14.61 2.18 -4.58
C GLY A 83 14.27 3.01 -5.84
N PRO A 84 14.14 2.38 -7.01
CA PRO A 84 14.18 0.92 -7.22
C PRO A 84 15.56 0.32 -6.93
N VAL A 85 15.57 -0.87 -6.33
CA VAL A 85 16.77 -1.69 -6.18
C VAL A 85 16.74 -2.78 -7.26
N ILE A 86 17.76 -2.80 -8.10
CA ILE A 86 17.95 -3.81 -9.13
C ILE A 86 18.90 -4.87 -8.59
N TYR A 87 18.44 -6.11 -8.56
CA TYR A 87 19.19 -7.30 -8.18
C TYR A 87 19.61 -8.09 -9.43
N GLU A 88 20.40 -9.14 -9.22
CA GLU A 88 20.73 -10.11 -10.27
C GLU A 88 19.46 -10.65 -10.96
N ASN A 89 19.61 -11.04 -12.24
CA ASN A 89 18.52 -11.55 -13.08
C ASN A 89 17.37 -10.56 -13.31
N ASN A 90 17.67 -9.26 -13.39
CA ASN A 90 16.70 -8.18 -13.62
C ASN A 90 15.54 -8.18 -12.62
N ARG A 91 15.80 -8.65 -11.40
CA ARG A 91 14.83 -8.58 -10.33
C ARG A 91 14.83 -7.18 -9.74
N VAL A 92 13.65 -6.62 -9.53
CA VAL A 92 13.46 -5.23 -9.12
C VAL A 92 12.51 -5.21 -7.93
N GLN A 93 12.88 -4.40 -6.93
CA GLN A 93 12.05 -4.07 -5.79
C GLN A 93 11.92 -2.56 -5.69
N PHE A 94 10.71 -2.09 -5.44
CA PHE A 94 10.44 -0.67 -5.23
C PHE A 94 9.39 -0.51 -4.14
N GLU A 95 9.63 0.45 -3.25
CA GLU A 95 8.82 0.66 -2.07
C GLU A 95 8.63 2.14 -1.78
N GLY A 96 7.62 2.45 -0.99
CA GLY A 96 7.42 3.80 -0.48
C GLY A 96 6.69 3.76 0.85
N VAL A 97 6.93 4.78 1.66
CA VAL A 97 6.32 4.93 2.97
C VAL A 97 5.79 6.35 3.15
N CYS A 98 4.61 6.47 3.75
CA CYS A 98 4.00 7.74 4.09
C CYS A 98 3.53 7.71 5.55
N SER A 99 3.93 8.73 6.31
CA SER A 99 3.52 8.91 7.71
C SER A 99 2.43 9.96 7.91
N SER A 100 1.99 10.62 6.84
CA SER A 100 0.91 11.61 6.87
C SER A 100 0.02 11.54 5.62
N PRO A 101 -0.76 10.45 5.46
CA PRO A 101 -1.65 10.29 4.32
C PRO A 101 -2.82 11.28 4.36
N ASN A 102 -3.35 11.62 3.18
CA ASN A 102 -4.52 12.48 3.01
C ASN A 102 -5.84 11.74 3.25
N VAL A 103 -5.83 10.40 3.16
CA VAL A 103 -7.02 9.57 3.39
C VAL A 103 -7.39 9.57 4.86
N VAL A 104 -8.58 10.10 5.18
CA VAL A 104 -9.10 10.17 6.54
C VAL A 104 -9.13 8.77 7.18
N GLY A 105 -8.54 8.67 8.37
CA GLY A 105 -8.48 7.41 9.11
C GLY A 105 -7.27 6.54 8.77
N ILE A 106 -6.48 6.85 7.74
CA ILE A 106 -5.16 6.23 7.56
C ILE A 106 -4.13 7.03 8.35
N HIS A 107 -3.42 6.36 9.26
CA HIS A 107 -2.34 6.94 10.03
C HIS A 107 -1.01 6.90 9.28
N TRP A 108 -0.78 5.79 8.57
CA TRP A 108 0.48 5.45 7.94
C TRP A 108 0.21 4.41 6.87
N PHE A 109 0.97 4.45 5.77
CA PHE A 109 1.01 3.33 4.85
C PHE A 109 2.41 3.08 4.30
N HIS A 110 2.60 1.85 3.83
CA HIS A 110 3.71 1.40 3.03
C HIS A 110 3.19 0.64 1.83
N PHE A 111 3.86 0.80 0.70
CA PHE A 111 3.64 -0.02 -0.47
C PHE A 111 4.93 -0.71 -0.90
N ARG A 112 4.77 -1.84 -1.57
CA ARG A 112 5.86 -2.60 -2.16
C ARG A 112 5.41 -3.25 -3.46
N ILE A 113 6.26 -3.13 -4.47
CA ILE A 113 6.21 -3.95 -5.69
C ILE A 113 7.52 -4.71 -5.81
N ALA A 114 7.43 -5.96 -6.24
CA ALA A 114 8.59 -6.74 -6.63
C ALA A 114 8.23 -7.75 -7.70
N ASN A 115 9.20 -8.09 -8.56
CA ASN A 115 9.05 -9.11 -9.60
C ASN A 115 9.79 -10.41 -9.25
N PHE A 116 10.01 -10.67 -7.95
CA PHE A 116 10.49 -11.96 -7.47
C PHE A 116 9.42 -13.03 -7.71
N ASN A 117 9.83 -14.20 -8.18
CA ASN A 117 8.91 -15.34 -8.43
C ASN A 117 8.17 -15.77 -7.17
#